data_AF-A0A2D4IPU3-F1
#
_entry.id   AF-A0A2D4IPU3-F1
#
_cell.length_a   1.000
_cell.length_b   1.000
_cell.length_c   1.000
_cell.angle_alpha   90.00
_cell.angle_beta   90.00
_cell.angle_gamma   90.00
#
_symmetry.space_group_name_H-M   'P 1'
#
loop_
_entity.id
_entity.type
_entity.pdbx_description
1 polymer ?
#
loop_
_entity_poly.entity_id
_entity_poly.type
_entity_poly.pdbx_seq_one_letter_code
_entity_poly.pdbx_strand_id
1 'polypeptide(L)'
;AVFLVLMALFCSRFVECIECGRKMHQICVLHNEIIWPSGFVCDGCLKKSGRTRRENKFSARRLPTTRLGTFLENRVNEFLRRQNHPESGEVIVRVVHTSEKTVEVKPGMKARFVDSGEMAEQFPYRTKALFAFEEIDGVDLCFFGMHVQEYGSDCPQPNQRRVYISYLDSVHFFRPKCLRTAVYHEILIGYLEYVKKLGYTTGHIWACPPSEGDDYIFHCHPPDQKIPKPKRLQEWYKKMLDKSVSERIVHDYKDIFKQATEDRLTSAKELPYFEGDFWPNVLEESIKELEQEEEERKREENTSNESTDVRK
;
A
#
# COMPACT_ATOMS: atom_id res chain seq x y z
N ALA A 1 7.41 11.25 12.37
CA ALA A 1 8.27 10.06 12.46
C ALA A 1 7.54 8.99 13.26
N VAL A 2 6.87 8.06 12.58
CA VAL A 2 6.47 6.81 13.24
C VAL A 2 7.76 6.04 13.39
N PHE A 3 8.20 5.84 14.64
CA PHE A 3 9.30 4.93 14.94
C PHE A 3 8.80 3.50 14.71
N LEU A 4 8.65 3.13 13.43
CA LEU A 4 8.71 1.74 13.02
C LEU A 4 10.13 1.31 13.37
N VAL A 5 10.25 0.47 14.40
CA VAL A 5 11.51 -0.18 14.74
C VAL A 5 11.83 -1.12 13.58
N LEU A 6 12.47 -0.54 12.56
CA LEU A 6 13.14 -1.23 11.48
C LEU A 6 14.14 -2.18 12.14
N MET A 7 13.82 -3.48 12.15
CA MET A 7 14.76 -4.54 12.49
C MET A 7 15.81 -4.64 11.38
N ALA A 8 16.77 -3.70 11.37
CA ALA A 8 17.97 -3.84 10.55
C ALA A 8 18.89 -4.89 11.19
N LEU A 9 19.13 -5.96 10.43
CA LEU A 9 19.85 -7.19 10.75
C LEU A 9 21.37 -7.07 10.95
N PHE A 10 21.88 -5.98 11.53
CA PHE A 10 23.33 -5.83 11.73
C PHE A 10 23.73 -5.76 13.20
N CYS A 11 24.33 -6.86 13.68
CA CYS A 11 24.90 -7.09 15.01
C CYS A 11 23.88 -6.87 16.15
N SER A 12 23.37 -7.96 16.74
CA SER A 12 22.49 -7.86 17.90
C SER A 12 23.22 -7.13 19.03
N ARG A 13 22.93 -5.84 19.18
CA ARG A 13 23.48 -5.03 20.26
C ARG A 13 23.08 -5.69 21.58
N PHE A 14 24.02 -5.80 22.49
CA PHE A 14 23.75 -6.24 23.84
C PHE A 14 23.44 -5.02 24.71
N VAL A 15 22.52 -5.21 25.65
CA VAL A 15 22.26 -4.27 26.73
C VAL A 15 22.61 -4.95 28.05
N GLU A 16 23.26 -4.21 28.94
CA GLU A 16 23.68 -4.70 30.24
C GLU A 16 22.64 -4.31 31.31
N CYS A 17 22.24 -5.28 32.12
CA CYS A 17 21.35 -5.01 33.25
C CYS A 17 22.08 -4.22 34.33
N ILE A 18 21.58 -3.04 34.70
CA ILE A 18 22.23 -2.15 35.67
C ILE A 18 22.30 -2.72 37.09
N GLU A 19 21.56 -3.79 37.39
CA GLU A 19 21.51 -4.40 38.72
C GLU A 19 22.35 -5.67 38.85
N CYS A 20 22.40 -6.52 37.82
CA CYS A 20 23.14 -7.79 37.88
C CYS A 20 24.28 -7.92 36.88
N GLY A 21 24.52 -6.90 36.03
CA GLY A 21 25.61 -6.90 35.04
C GLY A 21 25.46 -7.90 33.89
N ARG A 22 24.37 -8.68 33.84
CA ARG A 22 24.14 -9.64 32.74
C ARG A 22 23.85 -8.91 31.45
N LYS A 23 24.51 -9.34 30.38
CA LYS A 23 24.29 -8.86 29.02
C LYS A 23 23.19 -9.69 28.36
N MET A 24 22.20 -9.01 27.80
CA MET A 24 21.09 -9.60 27.06
C MET A 24 21.04 -8.97 25.66
N HIS A 25 20.57 -9.71 24.65
CA HIS A 25 20.30 -9.10 23.35
C HIS A 25 19.23 -8.02 23.52
N GLN A 26 19.53 -6.80 23.05
CA GLN A 26 18.64 -5.64 23.18
C GLN A 26 17.24 -5.92 22.61
N ILE A 27 17.18 -6.65 21.49
CA ILE A 27 15.93 -7.03 20.81
C ILE A 27 15.15 -8.07 21.63
N CYS A 28 15.81 -9.09 22.20
CA CYS A 28 15.12 -10.11 23.01
C CYS A 28 14.43 -9.52 24.24
N VAL A 29 14.98 -8.46 24.82
CA VAL A 29 14.41 -7.77 25.98
C VAL A 29 13.68 -6.48 25.61
N LEU A 30 13.54 -6.20 24.30
CA LEU A 30 12.89 -5.03 23.72
C LEU A 30 13.29 -3.70 24.41
N HIS A 31 14.56 -3.52 24.79
CA HIS A 31 14.98 -2.30 25.47
C HIS A 31 15.27 -1.17 24.48
N ASN A 32 14.70 0.00 24.73
CA ASN A 32 14.96 1.22 23.98
C ASN A 32 15.19 2.37 24.96
N GLU A 33 16.32 3.08 24.80
CA GLU A 33 16.76 4.16 25.68
C GLU A 33 15.82 5.38 25.64
N ILE A 34 15.11 5.60 24.53
CA ILE A 34 14.11 6.68 24.42
C ILE A 34 12.88 6.35 25.27
N ILE A 35 12.48 5.08 25.32
CA ILE A 35 11.32 4.62 26.11
C ILE A 35 11.70 4.56 27.60
N TRP A 36 12.87 4.00 27.91
CA TRP A 36 13.36 3.84 29.28
C TRP A 36 14.77 4.43 29.44
N PRO A 37 14.88 5.76 29.59
CA PRO A 37 16.18 6.44 29.69
C PRO A 37 16.93 6.16 31.00
N SER A 38 16.24 5.62 32.01
CA SER A 38 16.86 5.25 33.30
C SER A 38 17.70 3.97 33.24
N GLY A 39 17.83 3.35 32.07
CA GLY A 39 18.61 2.13 31.86
C GLY A 39 17.78 0.84 31.92
N PHE A 40 18.42 -0.27 31.53
CA PHE A 40 17.80 -1.58 31.47
C PHE A 40 17.90 -2.34 32.81
N VAL A 41 16.75 -2.82 33.30
CA VAL A 41 16.66 -3.80 34.38
C VAL A 41 15.99 -5.06 33.81
N CYS A 42 16.63 -6.22 33.96
CA CYS A 42 16.11 -7.49 33.45
C CYS A 42 14.94 -8.02 34.29
N ASP A 43 14.09 -8.85 33.69
CA ASP A 43 12.87 -9.38 34.34
C ASP A 43 13.18 -10.15 35.63
N GLY A 44 14.32 -10.84 35.70
CA GLY A 44 14.77 -11.52 36.92
C GLY A 44 15.02 -10.56 38.08
N CYS A 45 15.62 -9.39 37.81
CA CYS A 45 15.87 -8.36 38.83
C CYS A 45 14.59 -7.62 39.23
N LEU A 46 13.73 -7.30 38.25
CA LEU A 46 12.40 -6.74 38.49
C LEU A 46 11.58 -7.66 39.41
N LYS A 47 11.49 -8.95 39.07
CA LYS A 47 10.77 -9.96 39.87
C LYS A 47 11.31 -10.10 41.29
N LYS A 48 12.63 -10.11 41.47
CA LYS A 48 13.27 -10.19 42.80
C LYS A 48 12.96 -8.98 43.69
N SER A 49 12.76 -7.81 43.09
CA SER A 49 12.50 -6.56 43.80
C SER A 49 11.02 -6.18 43.85
N GLY A 50 10.12 -7.04 43.37
CA GLY A 50 8.68 -6.77 43.33
C GLY A 50 8.30 -5.58 42.42
N ARG A 51 9.16 -5.20 41.48
CA ARG A 51 8.91 -4.10 40.53
C ARG A 51 8.44 -4.65 39.19
N THR A 52 7.68 -3.84 38.45
CA THR A 52 7.36 -4.07 37.05
C THR A 52 8.10 -3.09 36.16
N ARG A 53 8.25 -3.44 34.88
CA ARG A 53 8.82 -2.51 33.90
C ARG A 53 7.88 -1.30 33.78
N ARG A 54 8.46 -0.11 33.68
CA ARG A 54 7.67 1.12 33.47
C ARG A 54 6.87 1.01 32.17
N GLU A 55 5.67 1.57 32.16
CA GLU A 55 4.79 1.59 31.00
C GLU A 55 5.47 2.19 29.75
N ASN A 56 5.29 1.54 28.59
CA ASN A 56 5.71 2.11 27.32
C ASN A 56 4.70 3.17 26.84
N LYS A 57 5.11 4.44 26.83
CA LYS A 57 4.27 5.56 26.34
C LYS A 57 4.23 5.69 24.80
N PHE A 58 5.04 4.92 24.08
CA PHE A 58 5.16 4.93 22.63
C PHE A 58 4.47 3.70 22.01
N SER A 59 3.20 3.49 22.37
CA SER A 59 2.39 2.39 21.83
C SER A 59 1.56 2.82 20.63
N ALA A 60 1.18 1.86 19.78
CA ALA A 60 0.32 2.07 18.63
C ALA A 60 -1.03 2.70 19.03
N ARG A 61 -1.57 2.28 20.18
CA ARG A 61 -2.83 2.82 20.74
C ARG A 61 -2.77 4.34 20.94
N ARG A 62 -1.61 4.86 21.34
CA ARG A 62 -1.39 6.27 21.67
C ARG A 62 -1.09 7.16 20.45
N LEU A 63 -0.93 6.58 19.27
CA LEU A 63 -0.88 7.36 18.03
C LEU A 63 -2.23 8.08 17.82
N PRO A 64 -2.23 9.32 17.28
CA PRO A 64 -3.45 10.06 17.01
C PRO A 64 -4.45 9.25 16.19
N THR A 65 -5.71 9.26 16.60
CA THR A 65 -6.79 8.58 15.89
C THR A 65 -7.29 9.44 14.72
N THR A 66 -7.86 8.77 13.72
CA THR A 66 -8.52 9.43 12.58
C THR A 66 -9.82 8.71 12.29
N ARG A 67 -10.77 9.38 11.61
CA ARG A 67 -12.05 8.76 11.23
C ARG A 67 -11.86 7.48 10.43
N LEU A 68 -10.93 7.47 9.47
CA LEU A 68 -10.58 6.27 8.71
C LEU A 68 -9.96 5.18 9.60
N GLY A 69 -8.95 5.54 10.42
CA GLY A 69 -8.29 4.57 11.30
C GLY A 69 -9.28 3.89 12.25
N THR A 70 -10.12 4.67 12.94
CA THR A 70 -11.16 4.15 13.84
C THR A 70 -12.21 3.32 13.10
N PHE A 71 -12.60 3.71 11.87
CA PHE A 71 -13.55 2.93 11.08
C PHE A 71 -13.00 1.54 10.73
N LEU A 72 -11.75 1.46 10.27
CA LEU A 72 -11.09 0.20 9.93
C LEU A 72 -10.86 -0.67 11.18
N GLU A 73 -10.37 -0.07 12.25
CA GLU A 73 -10.14 -0.72 13.55
C GLU A 73 -11.42 -1.36 14.09
N ASN A 74 -12.53 -0.61 14.09
CA ASN A 74 -13.81 -1.12 14.57
C ASN A 74 -14.31 -2.30 13.74
N ARG A 75 -14.21 -2.20 12.40
CA ARG A 75 -14.61 -3.27 11.49
C ARG A 75 -13.82 -4.56 11.73
N VAL A 76 -12.50 -4.45 11.83
CA VAL A 76 -11.62 -5.61 12.08
C VAL A 76 -11.92 -6.24 13.43
N ASN A 77 -12.01 -5.43 14.50
CA ASN A 77 -12.27 -5.97 15.84
C ASN A 77 -13.68 -6.55 15.98
N GLU A 78 -14.68 -6.01 15.27
CA GLU A 78 -16.02 -6.63 15.21
C GLU A 78 -15.99 -7.97 14.48
N PHE A 79 -15.24 -8.08 13.38
CA PHE A 79 -14.99 -9.36 12.73
C PHE A 79 -14.33 -10.36 13.70
N LEU A 80 -13.25 -9.97 14.39
CA LEU A 80 -12.55 -10.83 15.34
C LEU A 80 -13.45 -11.30 16.50
N ARG A 81 -14.25 -10.39 17.08
CA ARG A 81 -15.24 -10.74 18.11
C ARG A 81 -16.26 -11.77 17.63
N ARG A 82 -16.70 -11.68 16.37
CA ARG A 82 -17.61 -12.69 15.77
C ARG A 82 -16.94 -14.04 15.53
N GLN A 83 -15.64 -14.07 15.24
CA GLN A 83 -14.89 -15.31 15.14
C GLN A 83 -14.67 -15.98 16.50
N ASN A 84 -14.66 -15.19 17.58
CA ASN A 84 -14.54 -15.65 18.98
C ASN A 84 -13.36 -16.63 19.18
N HIS A 85 -12.22 -16.35 18.54
CA HIS A 85 -11.05 -17.20 18.64
C HIS A 85 -10.23 -16.84 19.89
N PRO A 86 -9.82 -17.82 20.72
CA PRO A 86 -9.21 -17.55 22.03
C PRO A 86 -7.85 -16.84 21.96
N GLU A 87 -7.13 -17.01 20.85
CA GLU A 87 -5.82 -16.38 20.61
C GLU A 87 -5.91 -15.01 19.89
N SER A 88 -7.10 -14.49 19.60
CA SER A 88 -7.22 -13.20 18.90
C SER A 88 -6.87 -12.03 19.81
N GLY A 89 -5.87 -11.26 19.42
CA GLY A 89 -5.57 -9.95 20.00
C GLY A 89 -6.48 -8.84 19.48
N GLU A 90 -6.43 -7.68 20.15
CA GLU A 90 -7.03 -6.45 19.62
C GLU A 90 -6.16 -5.91 18.48
N VAL A 91 -6.80 -5.52 17.39
CA VAL A 91 -6.14 -4.85 16.27
C VAL A 91 -6.31 -3.35 16.42
N ILE A 92 -5.23 -2.60 16.20
CA ILE A 92 -5.20 -1.14 16.20
C ILE A 92 -4.88 -0.67 14.79
N VAL A 93 -5.66 0.24 14.23
CA VAL A 93 -5.40 0.80 12.88
C VAL A 93 -5.14 2.29 12.96
N ARG A 94 -4.02 2.75 12.39
CA ARG A 94 -3.61 4.17 12.44
C ARG A 94 -3.24 4.68 11.06
N VAL A 95 -3.81 5.84 10.71
CA VAL A 95 -3.36 6.65 9.58
C VAL A 95 -2.24 7.54 10.10
N VAL A 96 -1.04 7.36 9.57
CA VAL A 96 0.18 7.98 10.10
C VAL A 96 0.79 9.02 9.16
N HIS A 97 0.30 9.07 7.93
CA HIS A 97 0.66 10.09 6.96
C HIS A 97 -0.57 10.51 6.17
N THR A 98 -0.68 11.80 5.91
CA THR A 98 -1.64 12.37 4.96
C THR A 98 -0.99 13.62 4.38
N SER A 99 -0.90 13.70 3.06
CA SER A 99 -0.44 14.90 2.36
C SER A 99 -1.12 15.02 1.00
N GLU A 100 -1.22 16.25 0.50
CA GLU A 100 -1.66 16.52 -0.87
C GLU A 100 -0.44 16.42 -1.80
N LYS A 101 -0.64 15.81 -2.97
CA LYS A 101 0.36 15.62 -4.02
C LYS A 101 -0.30 15.83 -5.39
N THR A 102 0.52 15.95 -6.41
CA THR A 102 0.11 15.93 -7.82
C THR A 102 0.89 14.84 -8.54
N VAL A 103 0.25 14.18 -9.52
CA VAL A 103 0.95 13.38 -10.53
C VAL A 103 0.98 14.20 -11.82
N GLU A 104 2.16 14.38 -12.37
CA GLU A 104 2.37 15.08 -13.65
C GLU A 104 2.27 14.08 -14.80
N VAL A 105 1.64 14.50 -15.90
CA VAL A 105 1.58 13.69 -17.13
C VAL A 105 2.96 13.66 -17.77
N LYS A 106 3.45 12.44 -18.07
CA LYS A 106 4.77 12.20 -18.65
C LYS A 106 4.89 12.80 -20.07
N PRO A 107 6.13 13.06 -20.57
CA PRO A 107 6.35 13.87 -21.76
C PRO A 107 5.63 13.44 -23.03
N GLY A 108 5.56 12.14 -23.34
CA GLY A 108 4.89 11.64 -24.54
C GLY A 108 3.39 11.89 -24.51
N MET A 109 2.72 11.48 -23.43
CA MET A 109 1.29 11.78 -23.21
C MET A 109 1.03 13.29 -23.14
N LYS A 110 1.96 14.07 -22.57
CA LYS A 110 1.86 15.53 -22.50
C LYS A 110 1.86 16.15 -23.89
N ALA A 111 2.86 15.84 -24.72
CA ALA A 111 2.95 16.32 -26.10
C ALA A 111 1.73 15.90 -26.92
N ARG A 112 1.21 14.69 -26.68
CA ARG A 112 0.12 14.12 -27.47
C ARG A 112 -1.28 14.65 -27.12
N PHE A 113 -1.55 14.96 -25.85
CA PHE A 113 -2.90 15.30 -25.37
C PHE A 113 -2.99 16.52 -24.45
N VAL A 114 -1.92 16.89 -23.74
CA VAL A 114 -1.95 18.05 -22.84
C VAL A 114 -1.74 19.34 -23.63
N ASP A 115 -0.74 19.35 -24.52
CA ASP A 115 -0.39 20.54 -25.31
C ASP A 115 -1.49 20.92 -26.31
N SER A 116 -2.33 19.96 -26.71
CA SER A 116 -3.54 20.18 -27.51
C SER A 116 -4.77 20.59 -26.68
N GLY A 117 -4.67 20.64 -25.35
CA GLY A 117 -5.77 20.98 -24.44
C GLY A 117 -6.78 19.85 -24.23
N GLU A 118 -6.46 18.63 -24.63
CA GLU A 118 -7.36 17.47 -24.54
C GLU A 118 -7.29 16.72 -23.20
N MET A 119 -6.23 16.94 -22.41
CA MET A 119 -5.98 16.33 -21.11
C MET A 119 -5.35 17.35 -20.15
N ALA A 120 -5.62 17.23 -18.85
CA ALA A 120 -4.97 18.06 -17.83
C ALA A 120 -3.47 17.70 -17.70
N GLU A 121 -2.62 18.69 -17.42
CA GLU A 121 -1.18 18.48 -17.25
C GLU A 121 -0.82 17.70 -15.97
N GLN A 122 -1.67 17.78 -14.95
CA GLN A 122 -1.46 17.16 -13.66
C GLN A 122 -2.78 16.83 -12.96
N PHE A 123 -2.73 15.82 -12.09
CA PHE A 123 -3.90 15.38 -11.31
C PHE A 123 -3.59 15.46 -9.81
N PRO A 124 -4.28 16.32 -9.04
CA PRO A 124 -4.10 16.39 -7.60
C PRO A 124 -4.74 15.19 -6.91
N TYR A 125 -4.05 14.67 -5.90
CA TYR A 125 -4.52 13.58 -5.05
C TYR A 125 -4.00 13.72 -3.63
N ARG A 126 -4.74 13.12 -2.69
CA ARG A 126 -4.28 12.96 -1.32
C ARG A 126 -3.62 11.59 -1.17
N THR A 127 -2.38 11.56 -0.72
CA THR A 127 -1.76 10.30 -0.30
C THR A 127 -2.00 10.04 1.18
N LYS A 128 -2.26 8.78 1.54
CA LYS A 128 -2.32 8.34 2.94
C LYS A 128 -1.48 7.09 3.15
N ALA A 129 -0.81 7.03 4.29
CA ALA A 129 -0.20 5.81 4.81
C ALA A 129 -0.94 5.35 6.06
N LEU A 130 -1.32 4.08 6.09
CA LEU A 130 -1.95 3.47 7.25
C LEU A 130 -1.29 2.13 7.60
N PHE A 131 -1.29 1.83 8.88
CA PHE A 131 -0.71 0.61 9.43
C PHE A 131 -1.68 -0.04 10.42
N ALA A 132 -1.67 -1.38 10.45
CA ALA A 132 -2.38 -2.17 11.45
C ALA A 132 -1.39 -2.85 12.39
N PHE A 133 -1.73 -2.82 13.67
CA PHE A 133 -0.94 -3.34 14.78
C PHE A 133 -1.78 -4.36 15.55
N GLU A 134 -1.15 -5.41 16.06
CA GLU A 134 -1.75 -6.37 16.97
C GLU A 134 -0.96 -6.35 18.28
N GLU A 135 -1.65 -6.35 19.42
CA GLU A 135 -0.99 -6.53 20.71
C GLU A 135 -0.79 -8.03 20.99
N ILE A 136 0.48 -8.47 21.03
CA ILE A 136 0.86 -9.85 21.32
C ILE A 136 1.74 -9.85 22.57
N ASP A 137 1.32 -10.57 23.62
CA ASP A 137 2.08 -10.71 24.87
C ASP A 137 2.46 -9.34 25.50
N GLY A 138 1.59 -8.32 25.35
CA GLY A 138 1.79 -6.95 25.84
C GLY A 138 2.74 -6.09 24.98
N VAL A 139 3.05 -6.53 23.75
CA VAL A 139 3.92 -5.84 22.80
C VAL A 139 3.17 -5.56 21.50
N ASP A 140 3.29 -4.34 20.99
CA ASP A 140 2.73 -3.97 19.69
C ASP A 140 3.54 -4.59 18.54
N LEU A 141 2.86 -5.36 17.68
CA LEU A 141 3.38 -5.87 16.42
C LEU A 141 2.71 -5.14 15.25
N CYS A 142 3.47 -4.36 14.49
CA CYS A 142 2.99 -3.81 13.21
C CYS A 142 3.03 -4.91 12.15
N PHE A 143 1.86 -5.34 11.65
CA PHE A 143 1.77 -6.53 10.79
C PHE A 143 1.28 -6.25 9.36
N PHE A 144 0.69 -5.08 9.11
CA PHE A 144 0.15 -4.71 7.81
C PHE A 144 0.35 -3.20 7.56
N GLY A 145 0.70 -2.84 6.34
CA GLY A 145 0.87 -1.45 5.90
C GLY A 145 0.23 -1.25 4.53
N MET A 146 -0.32 -0.05 4.30
CA MET A 146 -0.91 0.30 3.00
C MET A 146 -0.76 1.79 2.71
N HIS A 147 -0.37 2.09 1.47
CA HIS A 147 -0.33 3.43 0.89
C HIS A 147 -1.39 3.56 -0.20
N VAL A 148 -2.15 4.65 -0.17
CA VAL A 148 -3.23 4.91 -1.13
C VAL A 148 -3.10 6.31 -1.73
N GLN A 149 -3.66 6.48 -2.92
CA GLN A 149 -3.87 7.76 -3.61
C GLN A 149 -5.38 7.98 -3.73
N GLU A 150 -5.86 9.13 -3.26
CA GLU A 150 -7.28 9.50 -3.29
C GLU A 150 -7.47 10.75 -4.15
N TYR A 151 -8.02 10.58 -5.35
CA TYR A 151 -8.32 11.64 -6.30
C TYR A 151 -9.74 12.17 -6.07
N GLY A 152 -9.84 13.37 -5.50
CA GLY A 152 -11.09 13.94 -5.00
C GLY A 152 -12.10 14.34 -6.10
N SER A 153 -13.19 14.98 -5.67
CA SER A 153 -14.19 15.55 -6.59
C SER A 153 -13.65 16.71 -7.43
N ASP A 154 -12.64 17.41 -6.94
CA ASP A 154 -12.11 18.59 -7.61
C ASP A 154 -10.95 18.23 -8.56
N CYS A 155 -10.60 16.94 -8.62
CA CYS A 155 -9.61 16.43 -9.55
C CYS A 155 -10.19 16.37 -10.97
N PRO A 156 -9.45 16.80 -12.02
CA PRO A 156 -9.90 16.67 -13.40
C PRO A 156 -10.19 15.23 -13.81
N GLN A 157 -11.04 15.06 -14.82
CA GLN A 157 -11.17 13.78 -15.52
C GLN A 157 -9.85 13.46 -16.25
N PRO A 158 -9.42 12.18 -16.32
CA PRO A 158 -10.19 10.97 -15.98
C PRO A 158 -10.08 10.50 -14.50
N ASN A 159 -9.37 11.23 -13.63
CA ASN A 159 -9.05 10.75 -12.27
C ASN A 159 -10.12 11.07 -11.20
N GLN A 160 -11.08 11.94 -11.50
CA GLN A 160 -12.11 12.39 -10.57
C GLN A 160 -12.81 11.24 -9.82
N ARG A 161 -12.88 11.34 -8.47
CA ARG A 161 -13.54 10.37 -7.57
C ARG A 161 -12.99 8.94 -7.61
N ARG A 162 -11.68 8.78 -7.85
CA ARG A 162 -11.01 7.48 -7.87
C ARG A 162 -10.05 7.30 -6.70
N VAL A 163 -9.90 6.06 -6.24
CA VAL A 163 -8.84 5.67 -5.30
C VAL A 163 -7.96 4.62 -5.95
N TYR A 164 -6.66 4.66 -5.65
CA TYR A 164 -5.68 3.71 -6.13
C TYR A 164 -4.82 3.22 -4.96
N ILE A 165 -4.67 1.91 -4.81
CA ILE A 165 -3.75 1.31 -3.82
C ILE A 165 -2.36 1.31 -4.44
N SER A 166 -1.46 2.18 -3.94
CA SER A 166 -0.09 2.25 -4.45
C SER A 166 0.72 1.02 -4.05
N TYR A 167 0.72 0.74 -2.75
CA TYR A 167 1.46 -0.38 -2.19
C TYR A 167 0.69 -0.91 -0.99
N LEU A 168 0.71 -2.23 -0.81
CA LEU A 168 0.37 -2.86 0.46
C LEU A 168 1.41 -3.92 0.78
N ASP A 169 1.62 -4.16 2.06
CA ASP A 169 2.62 -5.11 2.53
C ASP A 169 2.22 -5.68 3.89
N SER A 170 2.81 -6.83 4.26
CA SER A 170 2.52 -7.45 5.54
C SER A 170 3.67 -8.32 6.05
N VAL A 171 3.82 -8.41 7.37
CA VAL A 171 4.62 -9.46 8.02
C VAL A 171 3.69 -10.50 8.64
N HIS A 172 3.99 -11.78 8.42
CA HIS A 172 3.02 -12.87 8.58
C HIS A 172 2.75 -13.30 10.05
N PHE A 173 3.12 -12.50 11.05
CA PHE A 173 3.11 -12.90 12.46
C PHE A 173 1.76 -12.75 13.19
N PHE A 174 0.72 -12.23 12.51
CA PHE A 174 -0.63 -12.07 13.07
C PHE A 174 -1.16 -13.34 13.76
N ARG A 175 -1.79 -13.19 14.94
CA ARG A 175 -2.39 -14.28 15.71
C ARG A 175 -3.93 -14.14 15.81
N PRO A 176 -4.69 -15.22 15.60
CA PRO A 176 -4.27 -16.53 15.11
C PRO A 176 -3.97 -16.53 13.61
N LYS A 177 -3.04 -17.38 13.18
CA LYS A 177 -2.64 -17.53 11.76
C LYS A 177 -3.80 -17.84 10.81
N CYS A 178 -4.81 -18.56 11.29
CA CYS A 178 -5.99 -18.93 10.49
C CYS A 178 -6.87 -17.73 10.10
N LEU A 179 -6.84 -16.64 10.88
CA LEU A 179 -7.62 -15.43 10.62
C LEU A 179 -6.86 -14.35 9.87
N ARG A 180 -5.53 -14.46 9.76
CA ARG A 180 -4.65 -13.44 9.17
C ARG A 180 -5.12 -12.94 7.79
N THR A 181 -5.38 -13.85 6.86
CA THR A 181 -5.87 -13.45 5.52
C THR A 181 -7.24 -12.78 5.58
N ALA A 182 -8.13 -13.24 6.46
CA ALA A 182 -9.44 -12.62 6.62
C ALA A 182 -9.31 -11.19 7.19
N VAL A 183 -8.41 -10.97 8.14
CA VAL A 183 -8.14 -9.63 8.69
C VAL A 183 -7.60 -8.67 7.63
N TYR A 184 -6.68 -9.11 6.77
CA TYR A 184 -6.21 -8.29 5.66
C TYR A 184 -7.36 -7.90 4.72
N HIS A 185 -8.27 -8.84 4.43
CA HIS A 185 -9.45 -8.56 3.65
C HIS A 185 -10.37 -7.58 4.37
N GLU A 186 -10.63 -7.72 5.67
CA GLU A 186 -11.46 -6.76 6.42
C GLU A 186 -10.93 -5.33 6.36
N ILE A 187 -9.60 -5.14 6.39
CA ILE A 187 -8.97 -3.83 6.24
C ILE A 187 -9.26 -3.24 4.85
N LEU A 188 -9.06 -4.02 3.78
CA LEU A 188 -9.28 -3.57 2.41
C LEU A 188 -10.77 -3.30 2.12
N ILE A 189 -11.65 -4.21 2.54
CA ILE A 189 -13.10 -4.06 2.40
C ILE A 189 -13.58 -2.83 3.16
N GLY A 190 -13.11 -2.65 4.40
CA GLY A 190 -13.40 -1.46 5.19
C GLY A 190 -12.92 -0.17 4.55
N TYR A 191 -11.77 -0.20 3.89
CA TYR A 191 -11.26 0.97 3.16
C TYR A 191 -12.18 1.31 1.98
N LEU A 192 -12.55 0.32 1.16
CA LEU A 192 -13.47 0.52 0.02
C LEU A 192 -14.84 1.02 0.49
N GLU A 193 -15.36 0.49 1.59
CA GLU A 193 -16.61 0.95 2.20
C GLU A 193 -16.53 2.40 2.66
N TYR A 194 -15.43 2.76 3.32
CA TYR A 194 -15.21 4.11 3.83
C TYR A 194 -15.15 5.13 2.70
N VAL A 195 -14.35 4.88 1.66
CA VAL A 195 -14.22 5.82 0.54
C VAL A 195 -15.50 5.89 -0.31
N LYS A 196 -16.24 4.78 -0.45
CA LYS A 196 -17.59 4.80 -1.05
C LYS A 196 -18.53 5.74 -0.29
N LYS A 197 -18.52 5.71 1.05
CA LYS A 197 -19.30 6.64 1.89
C LYS A 197 -18.91 8.11 1.71
N LEU A 198 -17.66 8.38 1.34
CA LEU A 198 -17.18 9.72 0.99
C LEU A 198 -17.50 10.13 -0.46
N GLY A 199 -18.09 9.24 -1.26
CA GLY A 199 -18.48 9.51 -2.63
C GLY A 199 -17.37 9.26 -3.67
N TYR A 200 -16.34 8.48 -3.33
CA TYR A 200 -15.47 7.89 -4.35
C TYR A 200 -16.23 6.78 -5.07
N THR A 201 -16.09 6.71 -6.39
CA THR A 201 -16.92 5.84 -7.24
C THR A 201 -16.16 4.64 -7.78
N THR A 202 -14.83 4.69 -7.84
CA THR A 202 -14.01 3.60 -8.40
C THR A 202 -12.74 3.39 -7.60
N GLY A 203 -12.45 2.13 -7.27
CA GLY A 203 -11.17 1.71 -6.71
C GLY A 203 -10.33 0.97 -7.74
N HIS A 204 -9.02 1.23 -7.73
CA HIS A 204 -8.05 0.65 -8.65
C HIS A 204 -6.98 -0.11 -7.87
N ILE A 205 -6.69 -1.33 -8.31
CA ILE A 205 -5.71 -2.23 -7.69
C ILE A 205 -4.84 -2.83 -8.79
N TRP A 206 -3.55 -2.56 -8.74
CA TRP A 206 -2.57 -3.28 -9.54
C TRP A 206 -2.05 -4.48 -8.74
N ALA A 207 -2.43 -5.69 -9.16
CA ALA A 207 -2.00 -6.93 -8.51
C ALA A 207 -0.57 -7.32 -8.90
N CYS A 208 0.41 -6.52 -8.48
CA CYS A 208 1.83 -6.73 -8.71
C CYS A 208 2.49 -7.25 -7.42
N PRO A 209 3.07 -8.46 -7.41
CA PRO A 209 3.97 -8.88 -6.34
C PRO A 209 5.30 -8.12 -6.43
N PRO A 210 6.02 -7.93 -5.31
CA PRO A 210 7.35 -7.34 -5.36
C PRO A 210 8.32 -8.24 -6.12
N SER A 211 9.34 -7.64 -6.72
CA SER A 211 10.45 -8.37 -7.34
C SER A 211 11.24 -9.15 -6.29
N GLU A 212 12.02 -10.14 -6.73
CA GLU A 212 12.85 -10.93 -5.82
C GLU A 212 13.89 -10.03 -5.12
N GLY A 213 13.86 -10.01 -3.79
CA GLY A 213 14.75 -9.17 -2.98
C GLY A 213 14.23 -7.76 -2.68
N ASP A 214 13.09 -7.36 -3.27
CA ASP A 214 12.46 -6.07 -3.00
C ASP A 214 11.39 -6.17 -1.90
N ASP A 215 11.34 -5.16 -1.04
CA ASP A 215 10.32 -4.99 0.00
C ASP A 215 9.48 -3.75 -0.31
N TYR A 216 8.14 -3.87 -0.30
CA TYR A 216 7.28 -2.70 -0.55
C TYR A 216 7.26 -1.71 0.61
N ILE A 217 7.10 -2.20 1.85
CA ILE A 217 6.99 -1.34 3.04
C ILE A 217 7.87 -1.88 4.18
N PHE A 218 7.78 -3.17 4.49
CA PHE A 218 8.50 -3.76 5.63
C PHE A 218 9.85 -4.31 5.18
N HIS A 219 10.92 -3.65 5.59
CA HIS A 219 12.26 -4.11 5.27
C HIS A 219 12.58 -5.48 5.89
N CYS A 220 13.13 -6.35 5.07
CA CYS A 220 13.64 -7.68 5.39
C CYS A 220 12.57 -8.62 5.97
N HIS A 221 11.75 -9.17 5.07
CA HIS A 221 10.74 -10.15 5.41
C HIS A 221 11.30 -11.45 6.02
N PRO A 222 10.51 -12.17 6.84
CA PRO A 222 10.89 -13.49 7.34
C PRO A 222 11.25 -14.43 6.18
N PRO A 223 12.38 -15.18 6.23
CA PRO A 223 12.81 -16.03 5.12
C PRO A 223 11.80 -17.11 4.72
N ASP A 224 10.94 -17.53 5.65
CA ASP A 224 9.88 -18.52 5.42
C ASP A 224 8.54 -17.87 4.96
N GLN A 225 8.46 -16.54 4.92
CA GLN A 225 7.34 -15.81 4.34
C GLN A 225 7.43 -15.82 2.80
N LYS A 226 6.64 -16.71 2.19
CA LYS A 226 6.57 -16.82 0.72
C LYS A 226 5.86 -15.62 0.09
N ILE A 227 6.52 -14.97 -0.86
CA ILE A 227 5.90 -13.98 -1.74
C ILE A 227 4.94 -14.68 -2.72
N PRO A 228 3.68 -14.23 -2.86
CA PRO A 228 2.73 -14.83 -3.78
C PRO A 228 3.10 -14.55 -5.23
N LYS A 229 3.02 -15.56 -6.10
CA LYS A 229 3.10 -15.38 -7.57
C LYS A 229 1.88 -14.59 -8.08
N PRO A 230 1.96 -13.92 -9.26
CA PRO A 230 0.89 -13.05 -9.77
C PRO A 230 -0.51 -13.68 -9.75
N LYS A 231 -0.66 -14.90 -10.27
CA LYS A 231 -1.96 -15.61 -10.26
C LYS A 231 -2.54 -15.78 -8.85
N ARG A 232 -1.70 -16.12 -7.87
CA ARG A 232 -2.15 -16.30 -6.48
C ARG A 232 -2.59 -14.97 -5.87
N LEU A 233 -1.86 -13.88 -6.16
CA LEU A 233 -2.21 -12.54 -5.69
C LEU A 233 -3.51 -12.04 -6.33
N GLN A 234 -3.71 -12.30 -7.63
CA GLN A 234 -4.97 -11.99 -8.32
C GLN A 234 -6.15 -12.72 -7.68
N GLU A 235 -6.05 -14.03 -7.44
CA GLU A 235 -7.12 -14.80 -6.77
C GLU A 235 -7.35 -14.34 -5.32
N TRP A 236 -6.30 -13.87 -4.64
CA TRP A 236 -6.43 -13.28 -3.31
C TRP A 236 -7.29 -12.01 -3.33
N TYR A 237 -7.02 -11.09 -4.26
CA TYR A 237 -7.85 -9.88 -4.44
C TYR A 237 -9.26 -10.21 -4.91
N LYS A 238 -9.44 -11.16 -5.84
CA LYS A 238 -10.78 -11.60 -6.28
C LYS A 238 -11.59 -12.10 -5.09
N LYS A 239 -11.03 -12.95 -4.23
CA LYS A 239 -11.71 -13.43 -3.01
C LYS A 239 -12.10 -12.28 -2.07
N MET A 240 -11.26 -11.24 -1.95
CA MET A 240 -11.57 -10.04 -1.17
C MET A 240 -12.72 -9.24 -1.81
N LEU A 241 -12.70 -9.07 -3.13
CA LEU A 241 -13.73 -8.36 -3.89
C LEU A 241 -15.07 -9.12 -3.92
N ASP A 242 -15.06 -10.44 -4.08
CA ASP A 242 -16.25 -11.31 -3.99
C ASP A 242 -16.97 -11.12 -2.66
N LYS A 243 -16.21 -11.07 -1.56
CA LYS A 243 -16.75 -10.77 -0.24
C LYS A 243 -17.34 -9.36 -0.19
N SER A 244 -16.63 -8.37 -0.75
CA SER A 244 -17.12 -6.98 -0.84
C SER A 244 -18.43 -6.86 -1.63
N VAL A 245 -18.58 -7.64 -2.70
CA VAL A 245 -19.81 -7.71 -3.52
C VAL A 245 -20.93 -8.35 -2.72
N SER A 246 -20.66 -9.45 -2.00
CA SER A 246 -21.66 -10.10 -1.15
C SER A 246 -22.19 -9.17 -0.04
N GLU A 247 -21.36 -8.26 0.45
CA GLU A 247 -21.70 -7.24 1.44
C GLU A 247 -22.29 -5.96 0.84
N ARG A 248 -22.50 -5.90 -0.48
CA ARG A 248 -23.02 -4.74 -1.22
C ARG A 248 -22.15 -3.47 -1.08
N ILE A 249 -20.88 -3.66 -0.77
CA ILE A 249 -19.88 -2.59 -0.71
C ILE A 249 -19.40 -2.29 -2.12
N VAL A 250 -18.89 -3.30 -2.82
CA VAL A 250 -18.53 -3.21 -4.23
C VAL A 250 -19.75 -3.63 -5.07
N HIS A 251 -20.05 -2.88 -6.14
CA HIS A 251 -21.15 -3.23 -7.04
C HIS A 251 -20.75 -4.39 -7.95
N ASP A 252 -19.65 -4.21 -8.67
CA ASP A 252 -18.97 -5.20 -9.51
C ASP A 252 -17.48 -4.83 -9.61
N TYR A 253 -16.68 -5.74 -10.18
CA TYR A 253 -15.29 -5.47 -10.52
C TYR A 253 -14.94 -6.18 -11.82
N LYS A 254 -14.02 -5.58 -12.60
CA LYS A 254 -13.60 -6.07 -13.91
C LYS A 254 -12.10 -5.90 -14.04
N ASP A 255 -11.48 -6.71 -14.90
CA ASP A 255 -10.16 -6.35 -15.41
C ASP A 255 -10.27 -5.10 -16.30
N ILE A 256 -9.15 -4.39 -16.44
CA ILE A 256 -9.13 -3.10 -17.12
C ILE A 256 -9.47 -3.20 -18.61
N PHE A 257 -9.14 -4.31 -19.27
CA PHE A 257 -9.47 -4.52 -20.69
C PHE A 257 -10.98 -4.62 -20.88
N LYS A 258 -11.65 -5.44 -20.05
CA LYS A 258 -13.10 -5.56 -20.05
C LYS A 258 -13.77 -4.23 -19.68
N GLN A 259 -13.26 -3.52 -18.67
CA GLN A 259 -13.80 -2.22 -18.28
C GLN A 259 -13.68 -1.19 -19.42
N ALA A 260 -12.52 -1.08 -20.07
CA ALA A 260 -12.31 -0.17 -21.18
C ALA A 260 -13.22 -0.48 -22.38
N THR A 261 -13.45 -1.78 -22.65
CA THR A 261 -14.35 -2.23 -23.71
C THR A 261 -15.81 -1.85 -23.41
N GLU A 262 -16.28 -2.09 -22.19
CA GLU A 262 -17.66 -1.77 -21.79
C GLU A 262 -17.92 -0.26 -21.71
N ASP A 263 -16.92 0.51 -21.25
CA ASP A 263 -16.97 1.98 -21.23
C ASP A 263 -16.81 2.57 -22.65
N ARG A 264 -16.47 1.75 -23.64
CA ARG A 264 -16.21 2.15 -25.05
C ARG A 264 -15.12 3.21 -25.14
N LEU A 265 -14.04 3.03 -24.38
CA LEU A 265 -12.89 3.93 -24.45
C LEU A 265 -12.28 3.88 -25.85
N THR A 266 -12.01 5.06 -26.39
CA THR A 266 -11.48 5.23 -27.75
C THR A 266 -10.07 5.82 -27.75
N SER A 267 -9.65 6.42 -26.63
CA SER A 267 -8.39 7.12 -26.51
C SER A 267 -7.68 6.85 -25.18
N ALA A 268 -6.35 6.84 -25.22
CA ALA A 268 -5.50 6.67 -24.04
C ALA A 268 -5.74 7.73 -22.96
N LYS A 269 -6.14 8.96 -23.34
CA LYS A 269 -6.44 10.06 -22.39
C LYS A 269 -7.65 9.79 -21.48
N GLU A 270 -8.46 8.79 -21.81
CA GLU A 270 -9.64 8.40 -21.02
C GLU A 270 -9.27 7.41 -19.90
N LEU A 271 -8.05 6.84 -19.92
CA LEU A 271 -7.55 5.97 -18.86
C LEU A 271 -7.12 6.81 -17.64
N PRO A 272 -7.51 6.42 -16.41
CA PRO A 272 -6.99 7.06 -15.19
C PRO A 272 -5.46 7.05 -15.14
N TYR A 273 -4.87 8.16 -14.70
CA TYR A 273 -3.43 8.39 -14.72
C TYR A 273 -2.88 8.49 -13.29
N PHE A 274 -2.27 7.43 -12.77
CA PHE A 274 -1.85 7.35 -11.36
C PHE A 274 -0.32 7.40 -11.19
N GLU A 275 0.14 8.00 -10.09
CA GLU A 275 1.57 8.03 -9.74
C GLU A 275 2.10 6.60 -9.52
N GLY A 276 3.18 6.24 -10.21
CA GLY A 276 3.86 4.96 -10.05
C GLY A 276 3.10 3.72 -10.55
N ASP A 277 2.01 3.92 -11.30
CA ASP A 277 1.27 2.82 -11.93
C ASP A 277 1.95 2.32 -13.22
N PHE A 278 1.52 1.15 -13.69
CA PHE A 278 2.00 0.50 -14.91
C PHE A 278 1.65 1.32 -16.17
N TRP A 279 0.40 1.79 -16.29
CA TRP A 279 -0.13 2.38 -17.52
C TRP A 279 0.59 3.65 -17.99
N PRO A 280 0.92 4.63 -17.12
CA PRO A 280 1.71 5.79 -17.53
C PRO A 280 3.00 5.44 -18.26
N ASN A 281 3.73 4.39 -17.83
CA ASN A 281 4.99 4.02 -18.47
C ASN A 281 4.76 3.31 -19.81
N VAL A 282 3.78 2.39 -19.88
CA VAL A 282 3.42 1.71 -21.13
C VAL A 282 2.96 2.70 -22.20
N LEU A 283 2.20 3.72 -21.81
CA LEU A 283 1.75 4.75 -22.74
C LEU A 283 2.92 5.55 -23.34
N GLU A 284 3.94 5.86 -22.55
CA GLU A 284 5.15 6.51 -23.06
C GLU A 284 5.91 5.62 -24.05
N GLU A 285 6.04 4.32 -23.73
CA GLU A 285 6.67 3.34 -24.62
C GLU A 285 5.90 3.21 -25.93
N SER A 286 4.57 3.07 -25.87
CA SER A 286 3.71 2.96 -27.06
C SER A 286 3.72 4.23 -27.92
N ILE A 287 3.73 5.43 -27.32
CA ILE A 287 3.81 6.68 -28.09
C ILE A 287 5.13 6.75 -28.85
N LYS A 288 6.24 6.40 -28.18
CA LYS A 288 7.56 6.40 -28.81
C LYS A 288 7.65 5.40 -29.97
N GLU A 289 7.07 4.21 -29.83
CA GLU A 289 7.01 3.21 -30.90
C GLU A 289 6.20 3.74 -32.10
N LEU A 290 5.04 4.34 -31.86
CA LEU A 290 4.22 4.93 -32.93
C LEU A 290 4.94 6.06 -33.67
N GLU A 291 5.64 6.93 -32.95
CA GLU A 291 6.44 8.02 -33.55
C GLU A 291 7.56 7.46 -34.44
N GLN A 292 8.24 6.40 -34.01
CA GLN A 292 9.26 5.72 -34.81
C GLN A 292 8.67 5.11 -36.09
N GLU A 293 7.54 4.41 -36.00
CA GLU A 293 6.85 3.85 -37.16
C GLU A 293 6.35 4.93 -38.14
N GLU A 294 5.94 6.10 -37.63
CA GLU A 294 5.55 7.24 -38.48
C GLU A 294 6.75 7.87 -39.19
N GLU A 295 7.89 8.00 -38.51
CA GLU A 295 9.13 8.46 -39.12
C GLU A 295 9.65 7.50 -40.19
N GLU A 296 9.62 6.20 -39.94
CA GLU A 296 10.00 5.18 -40.91
C GLU A 296 9.11 5.22 -42.15
N ARG A 297 7.78 5.29 -41.97
CA ARG A 297 6.83 5.47 -43.08
C ARG A 297 7.12 6.72 -43.91
N LYS A 298 7.37 7.87 -43.27
CA LYS A 298 7.73 9.12 -43.96
C LYS A 298 9.06 8.99 -44.73
N ARG A 299 10.05 8.26 -44.20
CA ARG A 299 11.32 8.01 -44.89
C ARG A 299 11.14 7.10 -46.11
N GLU A 300 10.32 6.06 -46.00
CA GLU A 300 9.97 5.16 -47.12
C GLU A 300 9.20 5.90 -48.22
N GLU A 301 8.22 6.73 -47.85
CA GLU A 301 7.48 7.57 -48.81
C GLU A 301 8.41 8.54 -49.54
N ASN A 302 9.34 9.20 -48.83
CA ASN A 302 10.29 10.12 -49.44
C ASN A 302 11.29 9.41 -50.38
N THR A 303 11.80 8.23 -50.03
CA THR A 303 12.70 7.44 -50.91
C THR A 303 11.97 6.85 -52.12
N SER A 304 10.68 6.49 -51.97
CA SER A 304 9.85 6.06 -53.09
C SER A 304 9.55 7.20 -54.09
N ASN A 305 9.36 8.42 -53.59
CA ASN A 305 9.12 9.61 -54.43
C ASN A 305 10.40 10.08 -55.15
N GLU A 306 11.57 10.03 -54.51
CA GLU A 306 12.86 10.35 -55.15
C GLU A 306 13.23 9.36 -56.26
N SER A 307 12.88 8.08 -56.11
CA SER A 307 13.18 7.05 -57.13
C SER A 307 12.26 7.12 -58.38
N THR A 308 11.09 7.77 -58.27
CA THR A 308 10.24 8.09 -59.43
C THR A 308 10.70 9.31 -60.24
N ASP A 309 11.41 10.27 -59.63
CA ASP A 309 11.85 11.50 -60.31
C ASP A 309 13.14 11.31 -61.12
N VAL A 310 13.93 10.26 -60.85
CA VAL A 310 15.14 9.90 -61.63
C VAL A 310 14.80 9.12 -62.92
N ARG A 311 13.53 8.74 -63.13
CA ARG A 311 13.06 7.96 -64.31
C ARG A 311 12.24 8.76 -65.33
N LYS A 312 12.17 10.08 -65.21
CA LYS A 312 11.63 10.99 -66.23
C LYS A 312 12.75 11.78 -66.91
#